data_AF-A0A7J4ISI1-F1
#
_entry.id   AF-A0A7J4ISI1-F1
#
_cell.length_a   1.000
_cell.length_b   1.000
_cell.length_c   1.000
_cell.angle_alpha   90.00
_cell.angle_beta   90.00
_cell.angle_gamma   90.00
#
_symmetry.space_group_name_H-M   'P 1'
#
loop_
_entity.id
_entity.type
_entity.pdbx_description
1 polymer ?
#
loop_
_entity_poly.entity_id
_entity_poly.type
_entity_poly.pdbx_seq_one_letter_code
_entity_poly.pdbx_strand_id
1 'polypeptide(L)'
;MEPQNLSKHEHRRLKLEQRKLEKLKAVKGAGIMERNRKLLNFGIAGIAIIVGIALLALAATQQGNAPTANFVYPATPVHWHATPIISVCGEAKQIPLPAPGQHLGTGLLHTHEDALIHIEGTITDSSQITLGVFFSSIGVKFSETEIMDKKNGDACPNGLQGKVSMEVNSQANNEFENHIIKDGDKISIKFE
;
A
#
# COMPACT_ATOMS: atom_id res chain seq x y z
N MET A 1 38.64 75.25 -11.54
CA MET A 1 37.38 75.03 -10.79
C MET A 1 37.69 75.19 -9.33
N GLU A 2 37.26 76.31 -8.76
CA GLU A 2 37.57 76.75 -7.41
C GLU A 2 36.72 75.96 -6.40
N PRO A 3 37.29 75.39 -5.32
CA PRO A 3 36.51 74.67 -4.33
C PRO A 3 35.61 75.66 -3.59
N GLN A 4 34.30 75.47 -3.71
CA GLN A 4 33.31 76.24 -2.96
C GLN A 4 33.60 76.11 -1.46
N ASN A 5 33.91 77.24 -0.81
CA ASN A 5 34.23 77.32 0.60
C ASN A 5 32.94 77.22 1.43
N LEU A 6 32.43 75.99 1.56
CA LEU A 6 31.22 75.66 2.33
C LEU A 6 31.41 76.02 3.80
N SER A 7 30.38 76.60 4.40
CA SER A 7 30.34 76.88 5.83
C SER A 7 30.43 75.59 6.65
N LYS A 8 31.08 75.65 7.83
CA LYS A 8 31.16 74.54 8.80
C LYS A 8 29.79 73.92 9.11
N HIS A 9 28.73 74.71 9.04
CA HIS A 9 27.36 74.25 9.24
C HIS A 9 26.84 73.40 8.06
N GLU A 10 27.17 73.77 6.83
CA GLU A 10 26.75 73.06 5.61
C GLU A 10 27.46 71.72 5.47
N HIS A 11 28.76 71.67 5.80
CA HIS A 11 29.50 70.41 5.91
C HIS A 11 28.85 69.44 6.91
N ARG A 12 28.34 69.96 8.03
CA ARG A 12 27.65 69.15 9.03
C ARG A 12 26.32 68.62 8.52
N ARG A 13 25.55 69.42 7.76
CA ARG A 13 24.29 68.98 7.14
C ARG A 13 24.50 67.91 6.07
N LEU A 14 25.47 68.10 5.17
CA LEU A 14 25.84 67.11 4.14
C LEU A 14 26.22 65.77 4.75
N LYS A 15 27.03 65.77 5.81
CA LYS A 15 27.42 64.54 6.52
C LYS A 15 26.23 63.83 7.18
N LEU A 16 25.25 64.59 7.68
CA LEU A 16 24.00 64.07 8.24
C LEU A 16 23.11 63.45 7.16
N GLU A 17 22.98 64.10 6.00
CA GLU A 17 22.22 63.58 4.86
C GLU A 17 22.86 62.33 4.28
N GLN A 18 24.18 62.31 4.09
CA GLN A 18 24.92 61.12 3.67
C GLN A 18 24.68 59.94 4.61
N ARG A 19 24.78 60.16 5.94
CA ARG A 19 24.48 59.14 6.94
C ARG A 19 23.03 58.65 6.90
N LYS A 20 22.07 59.56 6.65
CA LYS A 20 20.66 59.16 6.46
C LYS A 20 20.49 58.31 5.21
N LEU A 21 21.15 58.68 4.11
CA LEU A 21 21.09 57.97 2.84
C LEU A 21 21.71 56.57 2.95
N GLU A 22 22.86 56.44 3.62
CA GLU A 22 23.51 55.16 3.90
C GLU A 22 22.62 54.24 4.76
N LYS A 23 21.99 54.78 5.81
CA LYS A 23 21.02 54.03 6.63
C LYS A 23 19.82 53.57 5.81
N LEU A 24 19.27 54.42 4.95
CA LEU A 24 18.16 54.06 4.05
C LEU A 24 18.54 52.97 3.04
N LYS A 25 19.75 53.03 2.47
CA LYS A 25 20.27 51.99 1.57
C LYS A 25 20.47 50.66 2.29
N ALA A 26 21.02 50.67 3.51
CA ALA A 26 21.20 49.47 4.32
C ALA A 26 19.87 48.80 4.70
N VAL A 27 18.87 49.60 5.12
CA VAL A 27 17.53 49.09 5.46
C VAL A 27 16.83 48.50 4.24
N LYS A 28 16.90 49.16 3.07
CA LYS A 28 16.35 48.60 1.81
C LYS A 28 17.06 47.31 1.40
N GLY A 29 18.40 47.25 1.52
CA GLY A 29 19.19 46.06 1.20
C GLY A 29 18.86 44.86 2.09
N ALA A 30 18.68 45.09 3.39
CA ALA A 30 18.27 44.06 4.35
C ALA A 30 16.88 43.48 4.01
N GLY A 31 15.91 44.34 3.64
CA GLY A 31 14.58 43.89 3.25
C GLY A 31 14.54 43.06 1.96
N ILE A 32 15.38 43.39 0.96
CA ILE A 32 15.51 42.60 -0.27
C ILE A 32 16.13 41.23 0.03
N MET A 33 17.16 41.19 0.88
CA MET A 33 17.84 39.96 1.27
C MET A 33 16.92 39.01 2.06
N GLU A 34 16.10 39.55 2.96
CA GLU A 34 15.11 38.77 3.71
C GLU A 34 14.00 38.21 2.80
N ARG A 35 13.52 39.01 1.83
CA ARG A 35 12.51 38.58 0.86
C ARG A 35 13.02 37.45 -0.03
N ASN A 36 14.25 37.53 -0.51
CA ASN A 36 14.87 36.48 -1.33
C ASN A 36 15.09 35.20 -0.52
N ARG A 37 15.43 35.29 0.77
CA ARG A 37 15.54 34.13 1.66
C ARG A 37 14.20 33.45 1.89
N LYS A 38 13.10 34.21 2.04
CA LYS A 38 11.75 33.65 2.15
C LYS A 38 11.33 32.93 0.87
N LEU A 39 11.57 33.53 -0.31
CA LEU A 39 11.28 32.91 -1.60
C LEU A 39 12.07 31.60 -1.82
N LEU A 40 13.35 31.57 -1.44
CA LEU A 40 14.16 30.36 -1.51
C LEU A 40 13.61 29.25 -0.61
N ASN A 41 13.23 29.58 0.63
CA ASN A 41 12.64 28.62 1.57
C ASN A 41 11.30 28.06 1.07
N PHE A 42 10.44 28.90 0.49
CA PHE A 42 9.18 28.44 -0.12
C PHE A 42 9.42 27.56 -1.35
N GLY A 43 10.43 27.85 -2.16
CA GLY A 43 10.82 27.00 -3.29
C GLY A 43 11.29 25.61 -2.85
N ILE A 44 12.14 25.53 -1.82
CA ILE A 44 12.62 24.26 -1.27
C ILE A 44 11.46 23.44 -0.69
N ALA A 45 10.55 24.08 0.05
CA ALA A 45 9.37 23.40 0.60
C ALA A 45 8.46 22.85 -0.51
N GLY A 46 8.25 23.60 -1.59
CA GLY A 46 7.46 23.13 -2.74
C GLY A 46 8.07 21.91 -3.42
N ILE A 47 9.40 21.88 -3.62
CA ILE A 47 10.10 20.74 -4.22
C ILE A 47 9.99 19.50 -3.32
N ALA A 48 10.17 19.66 -2.00
CA ALA A 48 10.05 18.54 -1.05
C ALA A 48 8.66 17.89 -1.07
N ILE A 49 7.59 18.70 -1.20
CA ILE A 49 6.22 18.19 -1.31
C ILE A 49 6.03 17.39 -2.60
N ILE A 50 6.53 17.90 -3.74
CA ILE A 50 6.41 17.20 -5.04
C ILE A 50 7.17 15.87 -5.01
N VAL A 51 8.39 15.85 -4.45
CA VAL A 51 9.19 14.62 -4.31
C VAL A 51 8.48 13.62 -3.38
N GLY A 52 7.90 14.09 -2.27
CA GLY A 52 7.12 13.25 -1.36
C GLY A 52 5.91 12.61 -2.05
N ILE A 53 5.17 13.38 -2.85
CA ILE A 53 4.02 12.88 -3.62
C ILE A 53 4.48 11.86 -4.68
N ALA A 54 5.58 12.14 -5.38
CA ALA A 54 6.12 11.23 -6.40
C ALA A 54 6.60 9.89 -5.80
N LEU A 55 7.24 9.93 -4.63
CA LEU A 55 7.66 8.72 -3.91
C LEU A 55 6.48 7.91 -3.41
N LEU A 56 5.42 8.56 -2.89
CA LEU A 56 4.18 7.90 -2.50
C LEU A 56 3.47 7.24 -3.70
N ALA A 57 3.43 7.94 -4.84
CA ALA A 57 2.88 7.38 -6.08
C ALA A 57 3.68 6.18 -6.58
N LEU A 58 5.02 6.24 -6.55
CA LEU A 58 5.86 5.08 -6.90
C LEU A 58 5.63 3.89 -5.98
N ALA A 59 5.57 4.12 -4.66
CA ALA A 59 5.31 3.06 -3.68
C ALA A 59 3.94 2.41 -3.89
N ALA A 60 2.91 3.19 -4.25
CA ALA A 60 1.59 2.66 -4.60
C ALA A 60 1.60 1.81 -5.88
N THR A 61 2.47 2.13 -6.86
CA THR A 61 2.58 1.35 -8.11
C THR A 61 3.36 0.05 -7.99
N GLN A 62 4.15 -0.15 -6.93
CA GLN A 62 4.87 -1.42 -6.71
C GLN A 62 4.02 -2.51 -6.04
N GLN A 63 2.79 -2.19 -5.64
CA GLN A 63 1.79 -3.17 -5.20
C GLN A 63 0.99 -3.69 -6.39
N GLY A 64 1.62 -4.39 -7.33
CA GLY A 64 0.88 -4.94 -8.46
C GLY A 64 1.76 -5.67 -9.45
N ASN A 65 1.44 -6.95 -9.63
CA ASN A 65 1.94 -7.83 -10.69
C ASN A 65 3.35 -8.38 -10.44
N ALA A 66 3.45 -9.30 -9.48
CA ALA A 66 4.38 -10.41 -9.68
C ALA A 66 3.94 -11.14 -10.97
N PRO A 67 4.80 -11.29 -11.98
CA PRO A 67 4.47 -12.08 -13.15
C PRO A 67 4.22 -13.51 -12.68
N THR A 68 3.12 -14.11 -13.14
CA THR A 68 2.88 -15.56 -13.06
C THR A 68 4.04 -16.25 -13.78
N ALA A 69 5.12 -16.54 -13.06
CA ALA A 69 6.13 -17.46 -13.53
C ALA A 69 5.40 -18.72 -13.93
N ASN A 70 5.55 -19.14 -15.19
CA ASN A 70 4.88 -20.32 -15.76
C ASN A 70 4.95 -21.47 -14.76
N PHE A 71 3.84 -21.73 -14.07
CA PHE A 71 3.77 -22.77 -13.06
C PHE A 71 3.83 -24.11 -13.81
N VAL A 72 4.91 -24.86 -13.60
CA VAL A 72 5.11 -26.15 -14.25
C VAL A 72 4.54 -27.23 -13.33
N TYR A 73 3.47 -27.87 -13.77
CA TYR A 73 2.85 -28.97 -13.03
C TYR A 73 3.73 -30.21 -13.06
N PRO A 74 3.75 -31.00 -11.97
CA PRO A 74 4.29 -32.35 -12.02
C PRO A 74 3.55 -33.19 -13.08
N ALA A 75 4.28 -33.99 -13.85
CA ALA A 75 3.68 -34.92 -14.81
C ALA A 75 2.95 -36.10 -14.12
N THR A 76 3.10 -36.21 -12.80
CA THR A 76 2.52 -37.26 -11.95
C THR A 76 1.45 -36.66 -11.03
N PRO A 77 0.52 -37.49 -10.54
CA PRO A 77 -0.43 -37.06 -9.52
C PRO A 77 0.30 -36.45 -8.30
N VAL A 78 -0.28 -35.36 -7.80
CA VAL A 78 0.18 -34.69 -6.58
C VAL A 78 -0.72 -35.05 -5.40
N HIS A 79 -0.20 -34.79 -4.22
CA HIS A 79 -0.93 -34.78 -2.96
C HIS A 79 -0.35 -33.60 -2.17
N TRP A 80 -0.95 -32.43 -2.34
CA TRP A 80 -0.49 -31.19 -1.74
C TRP A 80 -1.46 -30.69 -0.68
N HIS A 81 -0.92 -29.97 0.29
CA HIS A 81 -1.69 -29.39 1.39
C HIS A 81 -1.47 -27.89 1.49
N ALA A 82 -2.53 -27.13 1.71
CA ALA A 82 -2.44 -25.73 2.12
C ALA A 82 -3.32 -25.43 3.33
N THR A 83 -2.91 -24.47 4.16
CA THR A 83 -3.59 -24.10 5.40
C THR A 83 -4.37 -22.79 5.23
N PRO A 84 -5.71 -22.82 5.22
CA PRO A 84 -6.53 -21.61 5.22
C PRO A 84 -6.73 -21.09 6.64
N ILE A 85 -6.52 -19.79 6.84
CA ILE A 85 -6.77 -19.07 8.10
C ILE A 85 -7.65 -17.87 7.77
N ILE A 86 -8.90 -17.90 8.23
CA ILE A 86 -9.88 -16.85 7.94
C ILE A 86 -10.22 -16.10 9.22
N SER A 87 -10.12 -14.76 9.17
CA SER A 87 -10.53 -13.87 10.24
C SER A 87 -11.54 -12.86 9.70
N VAL A 88 -12.66 -12.70 10.40
CA VAL A 88 -13.67 -11.68 10.07
C VAL A 88 -13.88 -10.81 11.30
N CYS A 89 -13.56 -9.52 11.17
CA CYS A 89 -13.64 -8.54 12.26
C CYS A 89 -12.87 -8.96 13.52
N GLY A 90 -11.71 -9.59 13.34
CA GLY A 90 -10.86 -10.11 14.43
C GLY A 90 -11.29 -11.46 15.00
N GLU A 91 -12.37 -12.06 14.50
CA GLU A 91 -12.83 -13.38 14.91
C GLU A 91 -12.40 -14.46 13.91
N ALA A 92 -11.76 -15.53 14.41
CA ALA A 92 -11.45 -16.70 13.59
C ALA A 92 -12.74 -17.34 13.06
N LYS A 93 -12.78 -17.61 11.77
CA LYS A 93 -13.87 -18.32 11.10
C LYS A 93 -13.35 -19.63 10.53
N GLN A 94 -14.19 -20.66 10.59
CA GLN A 94 -13.91 -21.96 10.00
C GLN A 94 -14.57 -22.09 8.64
N ILE A 95 -13.93 -22.85 7.75
CA ILE A 95 -14.58 -23.34 6.54
C ILE A 95 -15.59 -24.45 6.89
N PRO A 96 -16.62 -24.69 6.05
CA PRO A 96 -17.48 -25.85 6.21
C PRO A 96 -16.67 -27.15 6.17
N LEU A 97 -16.98 -28.06 7.09
CA LEU A 97 -16.34 -29.37 7.16
C LEU A 97 -17.28 -30.48 6.70
N PRO A 98 -16.77 -31.52 6.03
CA PRO A 98 -17.56 -32.69 5.68
C PRO A 98 -17.93 -33.52 6.92
N ALA A 99 -18.86 -34.46 6.73
CA ALA A 99 -19.09 -35.52 7.72
C ALA A 99 -17.87 -36.46 7.84
N PRO A 100 -17.74 -37.22 8.94
CA PRO A 100 -16.56 -38.04 9.14
C PRO A 100 -16.30 -39.05 8.01
N GLY A 101 -15.05 -39.16 7.58
CA GLY A 101 -14.63 -40.02 6.47
C GLY A 101 -15.13 -39.59 5.09
N GLN A 102 -15.58 -38.34 4.93
CA GLN A 102 -15.95 -37.74 3.65
C GLN A 102 -15.00 -36.57 3.30
N HIS A 103 -15.13 -36.06 2.08
CA HIS A 103 -14.50 -34.81 1.65
C HIS A 103 -15.57 -33.81 1.21
N LEU A 104 -15.25 -32.52 1.27
CA LEU A 104 -16.07 -31.45 0.72
C LEU A 104 -15.29 -30.71 -0.36
N GLY A 105 -15.90 -30.57 -1.55
CA GLY A 105 -15.26 -29.98 -2.74
C GLY A 105 -15.23 -30.96 -3.91
N THR A 106 -14.31 -30.73 -4.85
CA THR A 106 -14.13 -31.56 -6.04
C THR A 106 -13.16 -32.73 -5.78
N GLY A 107 -13.08 -33.69 -6.70
CA GLY A 107 -12.11 -34.79 -6.58
C GLY A 107 -10.65 -34.30 -6.55
N LEU A 108 -10.33 -33.26 -7.31
CA LEU A 108 -8.96 -32.70 -7.34
C LEU A 108 -8.68 -31.76 -6.17
N LEU A 109 -9.67 -30.98 -5.74
CA LEU A 109 -9.52 -29.88 -4.79
C LEU A 109 -10.63 -29.94 -3.75
N HIS A 110 -10.29 -30.28 -2.50
CA HIS A 110 -11.26 -30.54 -1.44
C HIS A 110 -10.69 -30.29 -0.04
N THR A 111 -11.53 -30.45 0.98
CA THR A 111 -11.14 -30.46 2.40
C THR A 111 -11.70 -31.67 3.13
N HIS A 112 -11.02 -32.07 4.20
CA HIS A 112 -11.41 -33.13 5.13
C HIS A 112 -11.70 -32.54 6.52
N GLU A 113 -11.76 -33.39 7.54
CA GLU A 113 -11.94 -32.99 8.95
C GLU A 113 -10.79 -32.15 9.52
N ASP A 114 -9.63 -32.15 8.86
CA ASP A 114 -8.44 -31.39 9.23
C ASP A 114 -8.49 -29.91 8.82
N ALA A 115 -9.53 -29.50 8.08
CA ALA A 115 -9.72 -28.16 7.54
C ALA A 115 -8.58 -27.67 6.61
N LEU A 116 -7.74 -28.58 6.10
CA LEU A 116 -6.74 -28.25 5.11
C LEU A 116 -7.36 -28.22 3.70
N ILE A 117 -6.73 -27.46 2.81
CA ILE A 117 -6.99 -27.56 1.38
C ILE A 117 -6.11 -28.69 0.84
N HIS A 118 -6.75 -29.71 0.29
CA HIS A 118 -6.10 -30.86 -0.35
C HIS A 118 -6.15 -30.69 -1.87
N ILE A 119 -5.00 -30.90 -2.52
CA ILE A 119 -4.92 -31.05 -3.98
C ILE A 119 -4.42 -32.46 -4.27
N GLU A 120 -5.31 -33.32 -4.75
CA GLU A 120 -5.02 -34.72 -5.00
C GLU A 120 -5.33 -35.12 -6.44
N GLY A 121 -4.31 -35.52 -7.20
CA GLY A 121 -4.48 -35.98 -8.57
C GLY A 121 -3.63 -35.24 -9.58
N THR A 122 -3.98 -35.36 -10.86
CA THR A 122 -3.21 -34.77 -11.95
C THR A 122 -3.72 -33.36 -12.24
N ILE A 123 -2.84 -32.38 -12.15
CA ILE A 123 -3.15 -30.99 -12.50
C ILE A 123 -2.84 -30.79 -13.97
N THR A 124 -3.85 -30.43 -14.75
CA THR A 124 -3.69 -30.17 -16.20
C THR A 124 -3.71 -28.68 -16.54
N ASP A 125 -4.27 -27.86 -15.64
CA ASP A 125 -4.43 -26.42 -15.81
C ASP A 125 -4.42 -25.73 -14.42
N SER A 126 -3.75 -24.57 -14.30
CA SER A 126 -3.66 -23.81 -13.03
C SER A 126 -5.01 -23.36 -12.54
N SER A 127 -5.93 -23.05 -13.46
CA SER A 127 -7.26 -22.56 -13.12
C SER A 127 -8.03 -23.56 -12.25
N GLN A 128 -7.71 -24.86 -12.34
CA GLN A 128 -8.34 -25.94 -11.57
C GLN A 128 -8.00 -25.90 -10.06
N ILE A 129 -6.87 -25.29 -9.70
CA ILE A 129 -6.34 -25.29 -8.34
C ILE A 129 -6.21 -23.88 -7.76
N THR A 130 -7.06 -22.98 -8.26
CA THR A 130 -7.15 -21.63 -7.70
C THR A 130 -7.93 -21.63 -6.39
N LEU A 131 -7.60 -20.68 -5.52
CA LEU A 131 -8.27 -20.50 -4.23
C LEU A 131 -9.77 -20.22 -4.40
N GLY A 132 -10.17 -19.49 -5.44
CA GLY A 132 -11.57 -19.25 -5.80
C GLY A 132 -12.32 -20.53 -6.15
N VAL A 133 -11.70 -21.44 -6.92
CA VAL A 133 -12.30 -22.74 -7.24
C VAL A 133 -12.51 -23.57 -5.97
N PHE A 134 -11.54 -23.57 -5.04
CA PHE A 134 -11.70 -24.25 -3.75
C PHE A 134 -12.91 -23.71 -2.99
N PHE A 135 -12.93 -22.41 -2.70
CA PHE A 135 -14.01 -21.80 -1.92
C PHE A 135 -15.38 -21.98 -2.57
N SER A 136 -15.47 -21.81 -3.89
CA SER A 136 -16.70 -22.06 -4.64
C SER A 136 -17.16 -23.52 -4.52
N SER A 137 -16.23 -24.49 -4.52
CA SER A 137 -16.56 -25.91 -4.44
C SER A 137 -17.15 -26.32 -3.08
N ILE A 138 -16.83 -25.56 -2.02
CA ILE A 138 -17.33 -25.77 -0.66
C ILE A 138 -18.45 -24.80 -0.27
N GLY A 139 -18.95 -24.01 -1.22
CA GLY A 139 -20.08 -23.09 -1.00
C GLY A 139 -19.74 -21.82 -0.21
N VAL A 140 -18.45 -21.44 -0.14
CA VAL A 140 -17.99 -20.22 0.52
C VAL A 140 -17.72 -19.15 -0.54
N LYS A 141 -18.21 -17.94 -0.32
CA LYS A 141 -17.88 -16.81 -1.19
C LYS A 141 -16.50 -16.28 -0.86
N PHE A 142 -15.68 -16.11 -1.88
CA PHE A 142 -14.37 -15.47 -1.75
C PHE A 142 -14.02 -14.74 -3.05
N SER A 143 -13.61 -13.47 -2.92
CA SER A 143 -13.01 -12.65 -3.97
C SER A 143 -12.18 -11.53 -3.34
N GLU A 144 -11.53 -10.71 -4.16
CA GLU A 144 -10.91 -9.43 -3.75
C GLU A 144 -11.86 -8.51 -2.93
N THR A 145 -13.18 -8.69 -3.07
CA THR A 145 -14.18 -7.79 -2.46
C THR A 145 -15.16 -8.44 -1.51
N GLU A 146 -15.13 -9.76 -1.36
CA GLU A 146 -16.11 -10.50 -0.56
C GLU A 146 -15.47 -11.73 0.10
N ILE A 147 -15.80 -11.99 1.36
CA ILE A 147 -15.48 -13.23 2.07
C ILE A 147 -16.68 -13.63 2.94
N MET A 148 -17.16 -14.87 2.79
CA MET A 148 -18.34 -15.39 3.50
C MET A 148 -19.58 -14.49 3.28
N ASP A 149 -20.02 -13.79 4.32
CA ASP A 149 -21.16 -12.87 4.32
C ASP A 149 -20.77 -11.39 4.30
N LYS A 150 -19.46 -11.07 4.21
CA LYS A 150 -18.93 -9.71 4.23
C LYS A 150 -18.44 -9.24 2.89
N LYS A 151 -18.78 -8.00 2.54
CA LYS A 151 -18.29 -7.26 1.38
C LYS A 151 -17.48 -6.05 1.83
N ASN A 152 -16.51 -5.64 1.02
CA ASN A 152 -15.74 -4.41 1.27
C ASN A 152 -16.71 -3.23 1.50
N GLY A 153 -16.53 -2.53 2.63
CA GLY A 153 -17.42 -1.45 3.06
C GLY A 153 -18.46 -1.86 4.11
N ASP A 154 -18.70 -3.15 4.33
CA ASP A 154 -19.55 -3.62 5.42
C ASP A 154 -18.92 -3.28 6.78
N ALA A 155 -19.75 -2.91 7.74
CA ALA A 155 -19.28 -2.56 9.07
C ALA A 155 -18.93 -3.82 9.90
N CYS A 156 -17.82 -3.74 10.62
CA CYS A 156 -17.51 -4.60 11.75
C CYS A 156 -18.26 -4.15 13.01
N PRO A 157 -18.34 -4.99 14.07
CA PRO A 157 -19.03 -4.63 15.32
C PRO A 157 -18.51 -3.36 16.01
N ASN A 158 -17.28 -2.94 15.71
CA ASN A 158 -16.69 -1.68 16.17
C ASN A 158 -17.16 -0.44 15.40
N GLY A 159 -18.01 -0.61 14.37
CA GLY A 159 -18.52 0.46 13.52
C GLY A 159 -17.60 0.90 12.39
N LEU A 160 -16.40 0.31 12.27
CA LEU A 160 -15.48 0.57 11.17
C LEU A 160 -15.87 -0.26 9.94
N GLN A 161 -15.70 0.32 8.75
CA GLN A 161 -15.90 -0.39 7.49
C GLN A 161 -14.70 -1.30 7.23
N GLY A 162 -14.97 -2.59 7.01
CA GLY A 162 -13.92 -3.56 6.77
C GLY A 162 -13.57 -3.73 5.29
N LYS A 163 -12.38 -4.29 5.05
CA LYS A 163 -11.86 -4.64 3.74
C LYS A 163 -11.23 -6.03 3.76
N VAL A 164 -11.45 -6.79 2.69
CA VAL A 164 -10.75 -8.06 2.42
C VAL A 164 -9.27 -7.78 2.16
N SER A 165 -8.42 -8.56 2.79
CA SER A 165 -6.99 -8.63 2.56
C SER A 165 -6.54 -10.09 2.60
N MET A 166 -5.46 -10.40 1.89
CA MET A 166 -4.90 -11.73 1.83
C MET A 166 -3.37 -11.71 1.96
N GLU A 167 -2.85 -12.66 2.70
CA GLU A 167 -1.43 -12.97 2.80
C GLU A 167 -1.21 -14.44 2.44
N VAL A 168 -0.12 -14.72 1.72
CA VAL A 168 0.36 -16.08 1.46
C VAL A 168 1.77 -16.18 2.02
N ASN A 169 2.00 -17.11 2.94
CA ASN A 169 3.28 -17.30 3.62
C ASN A 169 3.80 -16.00 4.27
N SER A 170 2.90 -15.29 4.97
CA SER A 170 3.16 -14.00 5.66
C SER A 170 3.55 -12.84 4.74
N GLN A 171 3.31 -12.95 3.44
CA GLN A 171 3.52 -11.88 2.47
C GLN A 171 2.19 -11.46 1.86
N ALA A 172 1.97 -10.14 1.74
CA ALA A 172 0.77 -9.60 1.10
C ALA A 172 0.63 -10.17 -0.32
N ASN A 173 -0.58 -10.61 -0.65
CA ASN A 173 -0.90 -11.19 -1.95
C ASN A 173 -2.22 -10.58 -2.46
N ASN A 174 -2.19 -10.09 -3.70
CA ASN A 174 -3.32 -9.42 -4.35
C ASN A 174 -3.96 -10.27 -5.47
N GLU A 175 -3.66 -11.56 -5.53
CA GLU A 175 -4.23 -12.49 -6.53
C GLU A 175 -5.62 -12.99 -6.09
N PHE A 176 -5.92 -12.97 -4.78
CA PHE A 176 -7.20 -13.36 -4.18
C PHE A 176 -7.75 -14.68 -4.73
N GLU A 177 -8.94 -14.68 -5.33
CA GLU A 177 -9.58 -15.85 -5.92
C GLU A 177 -8.75 -16.49 -7.04
N ASN A 178 -7.85 -15.74 -7.67
CA ASN A 178 -7.00 -16.20 -8.76
C ASN A 178 -5.67 -16.80 -8.27
N HIS A 179 -5.42 -16.80 -6.96
CA HIS A 179 -4.20 -17.38 -6.40
C HIS A 179 -4.12 -18.88 -6.70
N ILE A 180 -3.05 -19.30 -7.37
CA ILE A 180 -2.75 -20.71 -7.64
C ILE A 180 -2.12 -21.31 -6.39
N ILE A 181 -2.84 -22.23 -5.75
CA ILE A 181 -2.43 -22.86 -4.50
C ILE A 181 -1.20 -23.74 -4.72
N LYS A 182 -0.22 -23.65 -3.81
CA LYS A 182 0.99 -24.48 -3.81
C LYS A 182 1.06 -25.33 -2.54
N ASP A 183 1.85 -26.39 -2.63
CA ASP A 183 2.12 -27.24 -1.47
C ASP A 183 2.78 -26.45 -0.32
N GLY A 184 2.23 -26.61 0.87
CA GLY A 184 2.68 -25.95 2.10
C GLY A 184 2.23 -24.50 2.26
N ASP A 185 1.43 -23.95 1.34
CA ASP A 185 0.98 -22.56 1.46
C ASP A 185 0.19 -22.32 2.75
N LYS A 186 0.53 -21.22 3.43
CA LYS A 186 -0.23 -20.69 4.56
C LYS A 186 -0.97 -19.45 4.10
N ILE A 187 -2.28 -19.59 3.93
CA ILE A 187 -3.15 -18.58 3.32
C ILE A 187 -3.93 -17.91 4.44
N SER A 188 -3.66 -16.63 4.70
CA SER A 188 -4.42 -15.82 5.66
C SER A 188 -5.33 -14.86 4.93
N ILE A 189 -6.63 -14.97 5.16
CA ILE A 189 -7.66 -14.08 4.61
C ILE A 189 -8.29 -13.33 5.78
N LYS A 190 -8.31 -12.01 5.69
CA LYS A 190 -8.85 -11.15 6.76
C LYS A 190 -9.87 -10.18 6.19
N PHE A 191 -10.94 -9.96 6.94
CA PHE A 191 -11.86 -8.83 6.75
C PHE A 191 -11.77 -7.91 7.97
N GLU A 192 -11.14 -6.75 7.81
CA GLU A 192 -10.83 -5.81 8.90
C GLU A 192 -11.10 -4.36 8.51
#